data_AF-A0A8S1QQP1-F1
#
_entry.id   AF-A0A8S1QQP1-F1
#
_cell.length_a   1.000
_cell.length_b   1.000
_cell.length_c   1.000
_cell.angle_alpha   90.00
_cell.angle_beta   90.00
_cell.angle_gamma   90.00
#
_symmetry.space_group_name_H-M   'P 1'
#
loop_
_entity.id
_entity.type
_entity.pdbx_description
1 polymer ?
#
loop_
_entity_poly.entity_id
_entity_poly.type
_entity_poly.pdbx_seq_one_letter_code
_entity_poly.pdbx_strand_id
1 'polypeptide(L)'
;MYVFAIPGLTIFGLLIPLFFFFLLLNKKGKLAIIKVRRHICYLFNEYNQESFFWEQIKFLKKTSIILVLTFFESNILFKASLLGLCLLVYQLLAGKQQPYIISSLNNLDLQTGQICSIAIFIATAKYVNEQEAENVSSQILQIVIIILFIKLCSLFIFDIFRGYAKKYKVQLFTLIHNIIKMIKPNSQQAKYINNVITQLKLKEIRLRSNYQILKTASQEQIKRQKCNNQAIVNQNLPSLNRYKKYDSATNQFLLTIEQ
;
A
#
# COMPACT_ATOMS: atom_id res chain seq x y z
N MET A 1 -22.09 -17.65 25.69
CA MET A 1 -21.38 -17.20 24.46
C MET A 1 -20.09 -16.44 24.74
N TYR A 2 -20.04 -15.52 25.72
CA TYR A 2 -18.85 -14.70 26.00
C TYR A 2 -17.56 -15.47 26.33
N VAL A 3 -17.67 -16.59 27.04
CA VAL A 3 -16.52 -17.43 27.43
C VAL A 3 -15.73 -17.99 26.24
N PHE A 4 -16.39 -18.19 25.09
CA PHE A 4 -15.75 -18.69 23.87
C PHE A 4 -15.32 -17.56 22.91
N ALA A 5 -16.09 -16.47 22.90
CA ALA A 5 -15.82 -15.32 22.04
C ALA A 5 -14.58 -14.51 22.49
N ILE A 6 -14.43 -14.29 23.81
CA ILE A 6 -13.34 -13.46 24.35
C ILE A 6 -11.96 -14.05 24.03
N PRO A 7 -11.66 -15.35 24.30
CA PRO A 7 -10.35 -15.93 24.02
C PRO A 7 -10.02 -15.92 22.53
N GLY A 8 -10.99 -16.27 21.68
CA GLY A 8 -10.82 -16.24 20.23
C GLY A 8 -10.47 -14.83 19.75
N LEU A 9 -11.20 -13.83 20.23
CA LEU A 9 -10.99 -12.45 19.83
C LEU A 9 -9.69 -11.85 20.38
N THR A 10 -9.23 -12.26 21.56
CA THR A 10 -7.90 -11.90 22.06
C THR A 10 -6.79 -12.49 21.18
N ILE A 11 -6.91 -13.76 20.77
CA ILE A 11 -5.94 -14.41 19.90
C ILE A 11 -5.92 -13.76 18.51
N PHE A 12 -7.07 -13.67 17.85
CA PHE A 12 -7.14 -13.15 16.48
C PHE A 12 -6.96 -11.62 16.43
N GLY A 13 -7.50 -10.91 17.42
CA GLY A 13 -7.53 -9.46 17.40
C GLY A 13 -6.28 -8.79 17.96
N LEU A 14 -5.56 -9.45 18.85
CA LEU A 14 -4.42 -8.83 19.55
C LEU A 14 -3.12 -9.63 19.33
N LEU A 15 -3.15 -10.95 19.50
CA LEU A 15 -1.94 -11.78 19.37
C LEU A 15 -1.37 -11.80 17.95
N ILE A 16 -2.22 -11.98 16.92
CA ILE A 16 -1.78 -11.98 15.51
C ILE A 16 -1.14 -10.65 15.10
N PRO A 17 -1.79 -9.47 15.29
CA PRO A 17 -1.18 -8.20 14.92
C PRO A 17 0.14 -7.93 15.67
N LEU A 18 0.20 -8.26 16.97
CA LEU A 18 1.43 -8.13 17.76
C LEU A 18 2.53 -9.05 17.25
N PHE A 19 2.21 -10.32 16.94
CA PHE A 19 3.17 -11.26 16.38
C PHE A 19 3.78 -10.75 15.07
N PHE A 20 2.95 -10.27 14.15
CA PHE A 20 3.45 -9.65 12.91
C PHE A 20 4.28 -8.39 13.18
N PHE A 21 3.88 -7.57 14.14
CA PHE A 21 4.63 -6.37 14.53
C PHE A 21 6.01 -6.72 15.09
N PHE A 22 6.11 -7.69 16.00
CA PHE A 22 7.37 -8.18 16.55
C PHE A 22 8.28 -8.80 15.48
N LEU A 23 7.72 -9.62 14.59
CA LEU A 23 8.45 -10.19 13.47
C LEU A 23 9.08 -9.09 12.61
N LEU A 24 8.34 -8.00 12.41
CA LEU A 24 8.78 -6.87 11.61
C LEU A 24 9.85 -6.02 12.30
N LEU A 25 9.69 -5.74 13.60
CA LEU A 25 10.71 -5.05 14.40
C LEU A 25 12.04 -5.82 14.41
N ASN A 26 11.98 -7.13 14.64
CA ASN A 26 13.19 -7.99 14.69
C ASN A 26 13.90 -8.10 13.34
N LYS A 27 13.20 -7.87 12.23
CA LYS A 27 13.77 -7.97 10.88
C LYS A 27 14.16 -6.62 10.28
N LYS A 28 13.87 -5.47 10.91
CA LYS A 28 14.21 -4.13 10.39
C LYS A 28 15.63 -4.02 9.83
N GLY A 29 16.64 -4.49 10.57
CA GLY A 29 18.05 -4.45 10.12
C GLY A 29 18.39 -5.39 8.96
N LYS A 30 17.58 -6.43 8.72
CA LYS A 30 17.76 -7.43 7.65
C LYS A 30 16.89 -7.17 6.42
N LEU A 31 15.97 -6.20 6.47
CA LEU A 31 15.12 -5.82 5.32
C LEU A 31 15.93 -5.27 4.12
N ALA A 32 17.16 -4.80 4.36
CA ALA A 32 18.07 -4.39 3.28
C ALA A 32 18.57 -5.56 2.41
N ILE A 33 18.45 -6.81 2.88
CA ILE A 33 18.95 -7.99 2.17
C ILE A 33 17.93 -8.42 1.09
N ILE A 34 18.34 -8.28 -0.17
CA ILE A 34 17.55 -8.48 -1.41
C ILE A 34 16.73 -9.79 -1.45
N LYS A 35 17.18 -10.87 -0.81
CA LYS A 35 16.48 -12.17 -0.83
C LYS A 35 15.17 -12.18 -0.03
N VAL A 36 15.13 -11.54 1.15
CA VAL A 36 13.92 -11.48 1.99
C VAL A 36 12.91 -10.47 1.42
N ARG A 37 13.41 -9.49 0.66
CA ARG A 37 12.63 -8.43 0.02
C ARG A 37 11.54 -8.95 -0.93
N ARG A 38 11.73 -10.08 -1.60
CA ARG A 38 10.85 -10.47 -2.73
C ARG A 38 9.43 -10.88 -2.31
N HIS A 39 9.26 -11.51 -1.15
CA HIS A 39 7.95 -11.98 -0.68
C HIS A 39 7.29 -11.02 0.30
N ILE A 40 8.07 -10.43 1.21
CA ILE A 40 7.52 -9.57 2.27
C ILE A 40 7.48 -8.11 1.81
N CYS A 41 8.46 -7.62 1.04
CA CYS A 41 8.47 -6.22 0.61
C CYS A 41 7.54 -5.89 -0.56
N TYR A 42 6.80 -6.81 -1.18
CA TYR A 42 5.77 -6.34 -2.11
C TYR A 42 4.76 -5.43 -1.39
N LEU A 43 4.36 -5.80 -0.16
CA LEU A 43 3.56 -4.92 0.70
C LEU A 43 4.34 -3.67 1.15
N PHE A 44 5.64 -3.78 1.45
CA PHE A 44 6.40 -2.65 2.00
C PHE A 44 6.97 -1.68 0.98
N ASN A 45 7.07 -2.06 -0.29
CA ASN A 45 7.66 -1.22 -1.33
C ASN A 45 6.73 -0.08 -1.76
N GLU A 46 5.47 -0.10 -1.29
CA GLU A 46 4.51 0.99 -1.50
C GLU A 46 4.54 2.02 -0.36
N TYR A 47 5.12 1.68 0.79
CA TYR A 47 5.17 2.55 1.98
C TYR A 47 6.48 3.31 2.10
N ASN A 48 6.38 4.50 2.70
CA ASN A 48 7.54 5.28 3.13
C ASN A 48 8.31 4.53 4.23
N GLN A 49 9.63 4.70 4.28
CA GLN A 49 10.48 4.03 5.28
C GLN A 49 10.10 4.40 6.72
N GLU A 50 9.56 5.60 6.92
CA GLU A 50 9.10 6.09 8.22
C GLU A 50 7.75 5.49 8.65
N SER A 51 6.93 5.05 7.67
CA SER A 51 5.54 4.63 7.88
C SER A 51 5.34 3.12 7.68
N PHE A 52 6.39 2.31 7.86
CA PHE A 52 6.35 0.85 7.68
C PHE A 52 5.32 0.15 8.59
N PHE A 53 4.96 0.76 9.73
CA PHE A 53 3.99 0.23 10.68
C PHE A 53 2.54 0.41 10.21
N TRP A 54 2.32 1.13 9.10
CA TRP A 54 0.98 1.49 8.63
C TRP A 54 0.11 0.28 8.28
N GLU A 55 0.70 -0.79 7.76
CA GLU A 55 -0.02 -2.04 7.51
C GLU A 55 -0.66 -2.58 8.80
N GLN A 56 0.00 -2.37 9.94
CA GLN A 56 -0.50 -2.86 11.23
C GLN A 56 -1.65 -1.99 11.73
N ILE A 57 -1.61 -0.68 11.45
CA ILE A 57 -2.73 0.23 11.71
C ILE A 57 -3.95 -0.18 10.86
N LYS A 58 -3.74 -0.52 9.59
CA LYS A 58 -4.83 -1.02 8.72
C LYS A 58 -5.41 -2.34 9.22
N PHE A 59 -4.56 -3.24 9.70
CA PHE A 59 -5.01 -4.48 10.31
C PHE A 59 -5.80 -4.20 11.59
N LEU A 60 -5.28 -3.36 12.49
CA LEU A 60 -5.94 -2.95 13.72
C LEU A 60 -7.31 -2.33 13.44
N LYS A 61 -7.42 -1.45 12.43
CA LYS A 61 -8.71 -0.89 11.99
C LYS A 61 -9.72 -1.99 11.65
N LYS A 62 -9.34 -2.97 10.83
CA LYS A 62 -10.23 -4.07 10.40
C LYS A 62 -10.67 -4.91 11.59
N THR A 63 -9.72 -5.23 12.47
CA THR A 63 -10.00 -5.96 13.71
C THR A 63 -10.96 -5.20 14.63
N SER A 64 -10.72 -3.90 14.84
CA SER A 64 -11.60 -3.07 15.68
C SER A 64 -13.02 -3.00 15.12
N ILE A 65 -13.17 -2.92 13.78
CA ILE A 65 -14.50 -2.99 13.13
C ILE A 65 -15.18 -4.32 13.43
N ILE A 66 -14.47 -5.45 13.25
CA ILE A 66 -15.02 -6.78 13.54
C ILE A 66 -15.42 -6.88 15.03
N LEU A 67 -14.56 -6.42 15.93
CA LEU A 67 -14.82 -6.41 17.38
C LEU A 67 -16.12 -5.66 17.70
N VAL A 68 -16.25 -4.42 17.20
CA VAL A 68 -17.46 -3.62 17.44
C VAL A 68 -18.70 -4.28 16.86
N LEU A 69 -18.61 -4.86 15.66
CA LEU A 69 -19.72 -5.59 15.03
C LEU A 69 -20.14 -6.82 15.85
N THR A 70 -19.19 -7.57 16.41
CA THR A 70 -19.45 -8.80 17.17
C THR A 70 -19.98 -8.53 18.58
N PHE A 71 -19.45 -7.53 19.30
CA PHE A 71 -19.82 -7.32 20.71
C PHE A 71 -21.12 -6.53 20.91
N PHE A 72 -21.47 -5.62 19.99
CA PHE A 72 -22.59 -4.69 20.19
C PHE A 72 -23.86 -5.10 19.43
N GLU A 73 -24.22 -6.38 19.42
CA GLU A 73 -25.30 -6.91 18.57
C GLU A 73 -26.61 -6.11 18.68
N SER A 74 -27.06 -5.83 19.91
CA SER A 74 -28.39 -5.31 20.21
C SER A 74 -28.57 -3.79 20.06
N ASN A 75 -27.54 -2.98 20.30
CA ASN A 75 -27.66 -1.52 20.25
C ASN A 75 -27.00 -0.97 18.96
N ILE A 76 -27.82 -0.85 17.91
CA ILE A 76 -27.35 -0.48 16.56
C ILE A 76 -26.81 0.95 16.53
N LEU A 77 -27.42 1.89 17.26
CA LEU A 77 -26.94 3.27 17.35
C LEU A 77 -25.54 3.32 17.97
N PHE A 78 -25.36 2.65 19.11
CA PHE A 78 -24.06 2.62 19.79
C PHE A 78 -22.99 1.94 18.93
N LYS A 79 -23.35 0.84 18.26
CA LYS A 79 -22.49 0.13 17.28
C LYS A 79 -22.05 1.07 16.16
N ALA A 80 -22.97 1.81 15.56
CA ALA A 80 -22.69 2.74 14.48
C ALA A 80 -21.78 3.90 14.92
N SER A 81 -22.04 4.50 16.09
CA SER A 81 -21.22 5.58 16.64
C SER A 81 -19.78 5.12 16.91
N LEU A 82 -19.59 3.91 17.46
CA LEU A 82 -18.26 3.34 17.66
C LEU A 82 -17.53 3.04 16.36
N LEU A 83 -18.22 2.48 15.36
CA LEU A 83 -17.64 2.25 14.03
C LEU A 83 -17.22 3.58 13.37
N GLY A 84 -18.09 4.59 13.43
CA GLY A 84 -17.80 5.93 12.93
C GLY A 84 -16.58 6.55 13.63
N LEU A 85 -16.50 6.46 14.95
CA LEU A 85 -15.35 6.94 15.73
C LEU A 85 -14.05 6.23 15.33
N CYS A 86 -14.09 4.90 15.19
CA CYS A 86 -12.92 4.11 14.80
C CYS A 86 -12.41 4.50 13.39
N LEU A 87 -13.33 4.73 12.44
CA LEU A 87 -12.99 5.20 11.11
C LEU A 87 -12.47 6.64 11.10
N LEU A 88 -13.05 7.54 11.89
CA LEU A 88 -12.61 8.93 12.00
C LEU A 88 -11.18 9.01 12.54
N VAL A 89 -10.87 8.27 13.62
CA VAL A 89 -9.51 8.17 14.17
C VAL A 89 -8.54 7.65 13.09
N TYR A 90 -8.92 6.60 12.35
CA TYR A 90 -8.11 6.10 11.24
C TYR A 90 -7.87 7.16 10.16
N GLN A 91 -8.90 7.90 9.73
CA GLN A 91 -8.79 8.94 8.71
C GLN A 91 -7.87 10.09 9.15
N LEU A 92 -7.96 10.53 10.41
CA LEU A 92 -7.08 11.55 10.96
C LEU A 92 -5.62 11.10 10.94
N LEU A 93 -5.36 9.85 11.36
CA LEU A 93 -4.02 9.27 11.29
C LEU A 93 -3.53 9.16 9.83
N ALA A 94 -4.40 8.73 8.91
CA ALA A 94 -4.06 8.55 7.50
C ALA A 94 -3.71 9.88 6.83
N GLY A 95 -4.50 10.93 7.11
CA GLY A 95 -4.27 12.28 6.61
C GLY A 95 -2.97 12.89 7.11
N LYS A 96 -2.61 12.64 8.37
CA LYS A 96 -1.36 13.14 8.97
C LYS A 96 -0.12 12.38 8.48
N GLN A 97 -0.19 11.05 8.41
CA GLN A 97 1.00 10.21 8.18
C GLN A 97 1.34 10.05 6.70
N GLN A 98 0.35 10.10 5.80
CA GLN A 98 0.53 9.88 4.35
C GLN A 98 1.48 8.71 4.04
N PRO A 99 1.11 7.49 4.46
CA PRO A 99 2.01 6.35 4.55
C PRO A 99 2.57 5.85 3.21
N TYR A 100 1.86 6.08 2.10
CA TYR A 100 2.26 5.60 0.78
C TYR A 100 3.24 6.57 0.11
N ILE A 101 4.21 6.01 -0.65
CA ILE A 101 5.17 6.79 -1.45
C ILE A 101 4.43 7.57 -2.55
N ILE A 102 3.39 6.95 -3.13
CA ILE A 102 2.60 7.53 -4.21
C ILE A 102 1.42 8.30 -3.59
N SER A 103 1.40 9.63 -3.75
CA SER A 103 0.36 10.50 -3.19
C SER A 103 -1.07 10.13 -3.62
N SER A 104 -1.25 9.63 -4.85
CA SER A 104 -2.56 9.17 -5.31
C SER A 104 -3.10 7.99 -4.51
N LEU A 105 -2.24 7.12 -3.97
CA LEU A 105 -2.65 6.02 -3.11
C LEU A 105 -3.08 6.52 -1.72
N ASN A 106 -2.39 7.54 -1.17
CA ASN A 106 -2.82 8.20 0.07
C ASN A 106 -4.23 8.80 -0.08
N ASN A 107 -4.48 9.49 -1.19
CA ASN A 107 -5.78 10.09 -1.46
C ASN A 107 -6.88 9.02 -1.64
N LEU A 108 -6.59 7.93 -2.37
CA LEU A 108 -7.53 6.83 -2.53
C LEU A 108 -7.87 6.14 -1.20
N ASP A 109 -6.89 5.94 -0.32
CA ASP A 109 -7.12 5.34 1.00
C ASP A 109 -7.99 6.23 1.88
N LEU A 110 -7.74 7.55 1.86
CA LEU A 110 -8.55 8.53 2.59
C LEU A 110 -9.99 8.61 2.05
N GLN A 111 -10.15 8.69 0.72
CA GLN A 111 -11.45 8.68 0.05
C GLN A 111 -12.23 7.39 0.35
N THR A 112 -11.57 6.23 0.33
CA THR A 112 -12.20 4.95 0.70
C THR A 112 -12.70 4.97 2.14
N GLY A 113 -11.92 5.53 3.07
CA GLY A 113 -12.34 5.73 4.45
C GLY A 113 -13.57 6.64 4.56
N GLN A 114 -13.61 7.74 3.77
CA GLN A 114 -14.73 8.69 3.75
C GLN A 114 -16.01 8.05 3.22
N ILE A 115 -15.92 7.32 2.11
CA ILE A 115 -17.04 6.57 1.53
C ILE A 115 -17.58 5.57 2.57
N CYS A 116 -16.69 4.84 3.26
CA CYS A 116 -17.08 3.89 4.30
C CYS A 116 -17.79 4.58 5.49
N SER A 117 -17.28 5.73 5.93
CA SER A 117 -17.87 6.50 7.05
C SER A 117 -19.25 7.05 6.67
N ILE A 118 -19.39 7.59 5.47
CA ILE A 118 -20.68 8.06 4.94
C ILE A 118 -21.65 6.89 4.84
N ALA A 119 -21.22 5.74 4.31
CA ALA A 119 -22.08 4.55 4.21
C ALA A 119 -22.64 4.11 5.57
N ILE A 120 -21.81 4.12 6.62
CA ILE A 120 -22.27 3.83 7.99
C ILE A 120 -23.27 4.89 8.46
N PHE A 121 -23.01 6.16 8.18
CA PHE A 121 -23.95 7.24 8.50
C PHE A 121 -25.30 7.06 7.79
N ILE A 122 -25.32 6.69 6.49
CA ILE A 122 -26.56 6.38 5.75
C ILE A 122 -27.30 5.22 6.41
N ALA A 123 -26.59 4.13 6.72
CA ALA A 123 -27.20 2.96 7.34
C ALA A 123 -27.84 3.30 8.70
N THR A 124 -27.17 4.16 9.47
CA THR A 124 -27.66 4.63 10.78
C THR A 124 -28.86 5.54 10.63
N ALA A 125 -28.81 6.51 9.72
CA ALA A 125 -29.92 7.42 9.44
C ALA A 125 -31.16 6.65 8.98
N LYS A 126 -30.98 5.66 8.10
CA LYS A 126 -32.06 4.76 7.67
C LYS A 126 -32.66 4.00 8.85
N TYR A 127 -31.81 3.43 9.70
CA TYR A 127 -32.26 2.67 10.87
C TYR A 127 -33.10 3.52 11.85
N VAL A 128 -32.66 4.76 12.13
CA VAL A 128 -33.43 5.69 12.98
C VAL A 128 -34.76 6.04 12.34
N ASN A 129 -34.77 6.29 11.03
CA ASN A 129 -35.99 6.63 10.30
C ASN A 129 -37.02 5.48 10.29
N GLU A 130 -36.58 4.23 10.36
CA GLU A 130 -37.48 3.07 10.45
C GLU A 130 -38.07 2.88 11.86
N GLN A 131 -37.44 3.41 12.90
CA GLN A 131 -37.95 3.34 14.28
C GLN A 131 -38.95 4.44 14.62
N GLU A 132 -38.74 5.63 14.07
CA GLU A 132 -39.67 6.74 14.23
C GLU A 132 -40.81 6.61 13.20
N ALA A 133 -42.04 7.03 13.57
CA ALA A 133 -43.15 7.05 12.62
C ALA A 133 -42.79 7.86 11.37
N GLU A 134 -43.32 7.46 10.20
CA GLU A 134 -42.95 7.99 8.88
C GLU A 134 -42.99 9.53 8.82
N ASN A 135 -41.83 10.15 9.03
CA ASN A 135 -41.64 11.59 8.94
C ASN A 135 -41.09 11.95 7.55
N VAL A 136 -41.86 12.75 6.80
CA VAL A 136 -41.50 13.21 5.44
C VAL A 136 -40.14 13.92 5.42
N SER A 137 -39.80 14.68 6.47
CA SER A 137 -38.52 15.38 6.60
C SER A 137 -37.32 14.44 6.62
N SER A 138 -37.44 13.30 7.30
CA SER A 138 -36.40 12.28 7.41
C SER A 138 -36.17 11.56 6.07
N GLN A 139 -37.24 11.29 5.32
CA GLN A 139 -37.16 10.72 3.97
C GLN A 139 -36.42 11.66 3.00
N ILE A 140 -36.70 12.98 3.06
CA ILE A 140 -35.99 13.97 2.24
C ILE A 140 -34.50 13.98 2.57
N LEU A 141 -34.14 13.99 3.86
CA LEU A 141 -32.75 13.94 4.31
C LEU A 141 -32.03 12.68 3.80
N GLN A 142 -32.68 11.52 3.85
CA GLN A 142 -32.13 10.26 3.35
C GLN A 142 -31.85 10.31 1.84
N ILE A 143 -32.77 10.86 1.04
CA ILE A 143 -32.58 11.02 -0.41
C ILE A 143 -31.36 11.91 -0.70
N VAL A 144 -31.24 13.04 0.01
CA VAL A 144 -30.09 13.95 -0.14
C VAL A 144 -28.77 13.24 0.18
N ILE A 145 -28.72 12.50 1.28
CA ILE A 145 -27.54 11.74 1.68
C ILE A 145 -27.18 10.66 0.65
N ILE A 146 -28.17 9.96 0.07
CA ILE A 146 -27.95 8.96 -0.99
C ILE A 146 -27.36 9.61 -2.25
N ILE A 147 -27.89 10.76 -2.68
CA ILE A 147 -27.38 11.49 -3.84
C ILE A 147 -25.92 11.92 -3.61
N LEU A 148 -25.61 12.44 -2.41
CA LEU A 148 -24.24 12.80 -2.03
C LEU A 148 -23.30 11.58 -2.07
N PHE A 149 -23.75 10.43 -1.59
CA PHE A 149 -22.97 9.19 -1.62
C PHE A 149 -22.72 8.68 -3.04
N ILE A 150 -23.72 8.72 -3.91
CA ILE A 150 -23.56 8.37 -5.33
C ILE A 150 -22.55 9.31 -6.00
N LYS A 151 -22.63 10.61 -5.72
CA LYS A 151 -21.69 11.61 -6.24
C LYS A 151 -20.26 11.37 -5.75
N LEU A 152 -20.06 10.98 -4.49
CA LEU A 152 -18.74 10.68 -3.95
C LEU A 152 -18.17 9.38 -4.54
N CYS A 153 -19.00 8.34 -4.63
CA CYS A 153 -18.63 7.06 -5.23
C CYS A 153 -18.28 7.19 -6.71
N SER A 154 -18.98 8.02 -7.48
CA SER A 154 -18.69 8.20 -8.91
C SER A 154 -17.32 8.83 -9.16
N LEU A 155 -16.91 9.81 -8.34
CA LEU A 155 -15.56 10.38 -8.38
C LEU A 155 -14.49 9.32 -8.11
N PHE A 156 -14.68 8.50 -7.07
CA PHE A 156 -13.76 7.43 -6.71
C PHE A 156 -13.66 6.34 -7.79
N ILE A 157 -14.80 5.90 -8.32
CA ILE A 157 -14.85 4.90 -9.41
C ILE A 157 -14.14 5.47 -10.66
N PHE A 158 -14.34 6.75 -10.97
CA PHE A 158 -13.68 7.40 -12.09
C PHE A 158 -12.14 7.44 -11.91
N ASP A 159 -11.65 7.73 -10.71
CA ASP A 159 -10.21 7.73 -10.43
C ASP A 159 -9.58 6.34 -10.57
N ILE A 160 -10.25 5.29 -10.05
CA ILE A 160 -9.83 3.90 -10.27
C ILE A 160 -9.86 3.57 -11.76
N PHE A 161 -10.98 3.87 -12.43
CA PHE A 161 -11.14 3.59 -13.85
C PHE A 161 -10.06 4.29 -14.68
N ARG A 162 -9.72 5.53 -14.37
CA ARG A 162 -8.64 6.27 -15.03
C ARG A 162 -7.29 5.60 -14.82
N GLY A 163 -6.99 5.13 -13.60
CA GLY A 163 -5.78 4.36 -13.29
C GLY A 163 -5.68 3.07 -14.09
N TYR A 164 -6.77 2.29 -14.14
CA TYR A 164 -6.85 1.05 -14.90
C TYR A 164 -6.84 1.30 -16.41
N ALA A 165 -7.59 2.28 -16.92
CA ALA A 165 -7.61 2.64 -18.33
C ALA A 165 -6.22 3.03 -18.83
N LYS A 166 -5.40 3.70 -18.00
CA LYS A 166 -4.00 3.99 -18.34
C LYS A 166 -3.16 2.72 -18.45
N LYS A 167 -3.31 1.78 -17.50
CA LYS A 167 -2.57 0.51 -17.47
C LYS A 167 -2.98 -0.45 -18.59
N TYR A 168 -4.28 -0.51 -18.89
CA TYR A 168 -4.89 -1.44 -19.84
C TYR A 168 -5.19 -0.81 -21.21
N LYS A 169 -4.70 0.41 -21.48
CA LYS A 169 -5.00 1.15 -22.71
C LYS A 169 -4.79 0.30 -23.95
N VAL A 170 -3.63 -0.34 -24.09
CA VAL A 170 -3.31 -1.17 -25.28
C VAL A 170 -4.29 -2.33 -25.41
N GLN A 171 -4.60 -3.03 -24.31
CA GLN A 171 -5.53 -4.17 -24.32
C GLN A 171 -6.97 -3.73 -24.65
N LEU A 172 -7.44 -2.62 -24.08
CA LEU A 172 -8.75 -2.06 -24.40
C LEU A 172 -8.87 -1.68 -25.88
N PHE A 173 -7.88 -0.99 -26.44
CA PHE A 173 -7.88 -0.66 -27.86
C PHE A 173 -7.85 -1.92 -28.74
N THR A 174 -7.13 -2.97 -28.36
CA THR A 174 -7.17 -4.24 -29.10
C THR A 174 -8.53 -4.94 -29.04
N LEU A 175 -9.23 -4.90 -27.90
CA LEU A 175 -10.59 -5.43 -27.79
C LEU A 175 -11.57 -4.65 -28.66
N ILE A 176 -11.51 -3.31 -28.61
CA ILE A 176 -12.34 -2.42 -29.44
C ILE A 176 -12.08 -2.69 -30.93
N HIS A 177 -10.83 -2.84 -31.32
CA HIS A 177 -10.45 -3.18 -32.69
C HIS A 177 -11.05 -4.52 -33.13
N ASN A 178 -11.01 -5.55 -32.27
CA ASN A 178 -11.59 -6.86 -32.60
C ASN A 178 -13.11 -6.76 -32.78
N ILE A 179 -13.81 -6.02 -31.93
CA ILE A 179 -15.26 -5.79 -32.05
C ILE A 179 -15.58 -5.05 -33.36
N ILE A 180 -14.86 -3.98 -33.67
CA ILE A 180 -15.07 -3.21 -34.91
C ILE A 180 -14.77 -4.06 -36.14
N LYS A 181 -13.73 -4.90 -36.09
CA LYS A 181 -13.39 -5.84 -37.17
C LYS A 181 -14.49 -6.88 -37.39
N MET A 182 -15.16 -7.33 -36.33
CA MET A 182 -16.31 -8.24 -36.44
C MET A 182 -17.52 -7.55 -37.08
N ILE A 183 -17.76 -6.27 -36.78
CA ILE A 183 -18.91 -5.52 -37.33
C ILE A 183 -18.67 -5.10 -38.79
N LYS A 184 -17.51 -4.49 -39.09
CA LYS A 184 -17.14 -4.01 -40.44
C LYS A 184 -15.64 -4.15 -40.68
N PRO A 185 -15.17 -5.27 -41.28
CA PRO A 185 -13.75 -5.59 -41.37
C PRO A 185 -12.93 -4.63 -42.25
N ASN A 186 -13.55 -3.97 -43.24
CA ASN A 186 -12.86 -3.04 -44.15
C ASN A 186 -13.24 -1.56 -43.92
N SER A 187 -13.73 -1.22 -42.74
CA SER A 187 -14.03 0.18 -42.42
C SER A 187 -12.74 1.01 -42.30
N GLN A 188 -12.79 2.28 -42.73
CA GLN A 188 -11.69 3.24 -42.51
C GLN A 188 -11.36 3.38 -41.02
N GLN A 189 -12.36 3.26 -40.15
CA GLN A 189 -12.22 3.28 -38.69
C GLN A 189 -11.35 2.12 -38.18
N ALA A 190 -11.54 0.90 -38.69
CA ALA A 190 -10.69 -0.24 -38.32
C ALA A 190 -9.22 0.02 -38.67
N LYS A 191 -8.95 0.58 -39.86
CA LYS A 191 -7.59 0.94 -40.29
C LYS A 191 -6.97 2.02 -39.40
N TYR A 192 -7.73 3.07 -39.07
CA TYR A 192 -7.28 4.13 -38.17
C TYR A 192 -6.92 3.59 -36.78
N ILE A 193 -7.79 2.77 -36.19
CA ILE A 193 -7.56 2.18 -34.87
C ILE A 193 -6.36 1.23 -34.89
N ASN A 194 -6.18 0.45 -35.96
CA ASN A 194 -5.01 -0.42 -36.11
C ASN A 194 -3.69 0.40 -36.16
N ASN A 195 -3.68 1.54 -36.84
CA ASN A 195 -2.53 2.43 -36.87
C ASN A 195 -2.22 2.99 -35.47
N VAL A 196 -3.24 3.44 -34.73
CA VAL A 196 -3.09 3.92 -33.34
C VAL A 196 -2.56 2.81 -32.42
N ILE A 197 -3.10 1.59 -32.52
CA ILE A 197 -2.62 0.43 -31.76
C ILE A 197 -1.15 0.16 -32.06
N THR A 198 -0.76 0.19 -33.34
CA THR A 198 0.62 -0.06 -33.77
C THR A 198 1.57 0.99 -33.21
N GLN A 199 1.20 2.28 -33.26
CA GLN A 199 1.98 3.36 -32.67
C GLN A 199 2.12 3.21 -31.15
N LEU A 200 1.04 2.84 -30.45
CA LEU A 200 1.08 2.60 -29.00
C LEU A 200 1.98 1.42 -28.64
N LYS A 201 1.89 0.30 -29.37
CA LYS A 201 2.77 -0.87 -29.19
C LYS A 201 4.23 -0.52 -29.43
N LEU A 202 4.54 0.21 -30.50
CA LEU A 202 5.90 0.67 -30.79
C LEU A 202 6.44 1.58 -29.67
N LYS A 203 5.62 2.51 -29.16
CA LYS A 203 6.00 3.35 -28.02
C LYS A 203 6.28 2.53 -26.76
N GLU A 204 5.47 1.51 -26.49
CA GLU A 204 5.69 0.60 -25.35
C GLU A 204 6.99 -0.21 -25.50
N ILE A 205 7.26 -0.74 -26.71
CA ILE A 205 8.50 -1.45 -27.00
C ILE A 205 9.72 -0.54 -26.77
N ARG A 206 9.68 0.71 -27.27
CA ARG A 206 10.76 1.69 -27.04
C ARG A 206 10.95 2.03 -25.57
N LEU A 207 9.88 2.19 -24.81
CA LEU A 207 9.96 2.45 -23.37
C LEU A 207 10.57 1.25 -22.64
N ARG A 208 10.19 0.02 -23.01
CA ARG A 208 10.77 -1.20 -22.43
C ARG A 208 12.24 -1.36 -22.79
N SER A 209 12.64 -1.11 -24.04
CA SER A 209 14.05 -1.17 -24.44
C SER A 209 14.88 -0.11 -23.70
N ASN A 210 14.40 1.13 -23.62
CA ASN A 210 15.08 2.21 -22.90
C ASN A 210 15.21 1.88 -21.41
N TYR A 211 14.16 1.32 -20.80
CA TYR A 211 14.21 0.87 -19.42
C TYR A 211 15.22 -0.27 -19.21
N GLN A 212 15.30 -1.23 -20.13
CA GLN A 212 16.31 -2.29 -20.07
C GLN A 212 17.73 -1.73 -20.19
N ILE A 213 17.97 -0.79 -21.10
CA ILE A 213 19.27 -0.11 -21.25
C ILE A 213 19.64 0.64 -19.97
N LEU A 214 18.71 1.39 -19.38
CA LEU A 214 18.94 2.08 -18.11
C LEU A 214 19.22 1.09 -16.96
N LYS A 215 18.52 -0.05 -16.95
CA LYS A 215 18.71 -1.10 -15.97
C LYS A 215 20.09 -1.78 -16.12
N THR A 216 20.53 -2.09 -17.34
CA THR A 216 21.86 -2.68 -17.55
C THR A 216 22.96 -1.68 -17.22
N ALA A 217 22.82 -0.42 -17.64
CA ALA A 217 23.77 0.64 -17.31
C ALA A 217 23.90 0.87 -15.79
N SER A 218 22.78 0.94 -15.06
CA SER A 218 22.81 1.06 -13.59
C SER A 218 23.42 -0.17 -12.90
N GLN A 219 23.16 -1.37 -13.41
CA GLN A 219 23.80 -2.59 -12.90
C GLN A 219 25.31 -2.61 -13.15
N GLU A 220 25.77 -2.16 -14.32
CA GLU A 220 27.19 -2.03 -14.63
C GLU A 220 27.87 -0.99 -13.74
N GLN A 221 27.24 0.16 -13.49
CA GLN A 221 27.74 1.17 -12.56
C GLN A 221 27.91 0.59 -11.14
N ILE A 222 26.93 -0.15 -10.64
CA ILE A 222 27.01 -0.81 -9.33
C ILE A 222 28.16 -1.82 -9.29
N LYS A 223 28.37 -2.60 -10.37
CA LYS A 223 29.50 -3.54 -10.46
C LYS A 223 30.85 -2.80 -10.44
N ARG A 224 30.99 -1.73 -11.23
CA ARG A 224 32.20 -0.90 -11.26
C ARG A 224 32.52 -0.29 -9.90
N GLN A 225 31.51 0.23 -9.20
CA GLN A 225 31.69 0.75 -7.83
C GLN A 225 32.17 -0.32 -6.85
N LYS A 226 31.63 -1.55 -6.94
CA LYS A 226 32.10 -2.67 -6.09
C LYS A 226 33.55 -3.06 -6.39
N CYS A 227 33.93 -3.15 -7.67
CA CYS A 227 35.30 -3.46 -8.05
C CYS A 227 36.28 -2.37 -7.58
N ASN A 228 35.92 -1.09 -7.75
CA ASN A 228 36.74 0.03 -7.27
C ASN A 228 36.89 -0.02 -5.73
N ASN A 229 35.81 -0.26 -5.00
CA ASN A 229 35.88 -0.38 -3.53
C ASN A 229 36.76 -1.56 -3.09
N GLN A 230 36.70 -2.71 -3.77
CA GLN A 230 37.58 -3.84 -3.49
C GLN A 230 39.05 -3.53 -3.80
N ALA A 231 39.32 -2.82 -4.91
CA ALA A 231 40.67 -2.38 -5.24
C ALA A 231 41.25 -1.43 -4.17
N ILE A 232 40.45 -0.47 -3.69
CA ILE A 232 40.83 0.45 -2.59
C ILE A 232 41.12 -0.33 -1.30
N VAL A 233 40.27 -1.30 -0.93
CA VAL A 233 40.50 -2.15 0.26
C VAL A 233 41.80 -2.96 0.11
N ASN A 234 42.06 -3.54 -1.06
CA ASN A 234 43.26 -4.31 -1.32
C ASN A 234 44.53 -3.44 -1.32
N GLN A 235 44.47 -2.20 -1.82
CA GLN A 235 45.57 -1.24 -1.75
C GLN A 235 45.90 -0.81 -0.30
N ASN A 236 44.90 -0.77 0.57
CA ASN A 236 45.06 -0.40 1.98
C ASN A 236 45.36 -1.60 2.91
N LEU A 237 45.23 -2.84 2.44
CA LEU A 237 45.54 -4.04 3.23
C LEU A 237 47.00 -4.09 3.74
N PRO A 238 48.03 -3.74 2.95
CA PRO A 238 49.43 -3.75 3.40
C PRO A 238 49.73 -2.68 4.46
N SER A 239 49.05 -1.54 4.43
CA SER A 239 49.19 -0.52 5.48
C SER A 239 48.47 -0.95 6.76
N LEU A 240 47.27 -1.53 6.66
CA LEU A 240 46.55 -2.11 7.82
C LEU A 240 47.35 -3.23 8.51
N ASN A 241 47.97 -4.11 7.73
CA ASN A 241 48.82 -5.17 8.28
C ASN A 241 50.07 -4.62 8.98
N ARG A 242 50.63 -3.49 8.50
CA ARG A 242 51.71 -2.78 9.19
C ARG A 242 51.25 -2.21 10.52
N TYR A 243 50.10 -1.53 10.56
CA TYR A 243 49.53 -1.01 11.81
C TYR A 243 49.25 -2.12 12.84
N LYS A 244 48.64 -3.24 12.42
CA LYS A 244 48.42 -4.39 13.32
C LYS A 244 49.73 -4.96 13.89
N LYS A 245 50.80 -4.99 13.09
CA LYS A 245 52.11 -5.45 13.56
C LYS A 245 52.70 -4.51 14.62
N TYR A 246 52.56 -3.19 14.44
CA TYR A 246 52.98 -2.22 15.46
C TYR A 246 52.15 -2.36 16.74
N ASP A 247 50.84 -2.48 16.61
CA ASP A 247 49.93 -2.60 17.76
C ASP A 247 50.18 -3.88 18.58
N SER A 248 50.48 -5.01 17.91
CA SER A 248 50.91 -6.24 18.59
C SER A 248 52.25 -6.09 19.32
N ALA A 249 53.20 -5.33 18.75
CA ALA A 249 54.49 -5.09 19.36
C ALA A 249 54.35 -4.17 20.60
N THR A 250 53.52 -3.14 20.53
CA THR A 250 53.24 -2.24 21.66
C THR A 250 52.57 -2.99 22.82
N ASN A 251 51.60 -3.86 22.53
CA ASN A 251 50.94 -4.67 23.56
C ASN A 251 51.91 -5.68 24.22
N GLN A 252 52.82 -6.28 23.45
CA GLN A 252 53.88 -7.14 24.02
C GLN A 252 54.84 -6.36 24.92
N PHE A 253 55.21 -5.14 24.52
CA PHE A 253 56.10 -4.28 25.30
C PHE A 253 55.45 -3.82 26.62
N LEU A 254 54.16 -3.47 26.61
CA LEU A 254 53.43 -3.11 27.83
C LEU A 254 53.34 -4.29 28.82
N LEU A 255 53.09 -5.51 28.33
CA LEU A 255 53.06 -6.72 29.17
C LEU A 255 54.42 -7.06 29.79
N THR A 256 55.53 -6.62 29.21
CA THR A 256 56.88 -6.85 29.77
C THR A 256 57.27 -5.81 30.83
N ILE A 257 56.61 -4.64 30.87
CA ILE A 257 56.84 -3.62 31.89
C ILE A 257 56.05 -3.91 33.17
N GLU A 258 54.95 -4.66 33.08
CA GLU A 258 54.12 -5.03 34.25
C GLU A 258 54.60 -6.27 35.02
N GLN A 259 55.71 -6.92 34.61
CA GLN A 259 56.33 -8.06 35.29
C GLN A 259 57.57 -7.63 36.08
#